data_AF-A0A0Q7PVB0-F1
#
_entry.id   AF-A0A0Q7PVB0-F1
#
_cell.length_a   1.000
_cell.length_b   1.000
_cell.length_c   1.000
_cell.angle_alpha   90.00
_cell.angle_beta   90.00
_cell.angle_gamma   90.00
#
_symmetry.space_group_name_H-M   'P 1'
#
loop_
_entity.id
_entity.type
_entity.pdbx_description
1 polymer ?
#
loop_
_entity_poly.entity_id
_entity_poly.type
_entity_poly.pdbx_seq_one_letter_code
_entity_poly.pdbx_strand_id
1 'polypeptide(L)' 'MARLRPPADRTFRQKEPDSRLLTSERIANDLRTFQKSGGRIEVLGVTQVLKKLGEAGSAPDAPTPTPVRPGAGRRSSR' A
#
# COMPACT_ATOMS: atom_id res chain seq x y z
N MET A 1 33.15 -34.54 -32.56
CA MET A 1 33.19 -34.28 -31.11
C MET A 1 32.06 -33.32 -30.74
N ALA A 2 30.88 -33.84 -30.42
CA ALA A 2 29.72 -33.01 -30.07
C ALA A 2 29.84 -32.55 -28.61
N ARG A 3 29.76 -31.24 -28.36
CA ARG A 3 29.72 -30.68 -27.00
C ARG A 3 28.30 -30.86 -26.46
N LEU A 4 28.14 -31.74 -25.47
CA LEU A 4 26.88 -31.90 -24.74
C LEU A 4 26.55 -30.60 -24.00
N ARG A 5 25.37 -30.04 -24.29
CA ARG A 5 24.83 -28.86 -23.62
C ARG A 5 24.43 -29.26 -22.19
N PRO A 6 24.93 -28.61 -21.13
CA PRO A 6 24.56 -28.98 -19.77
C PRO A 6 23.05 -28.80 -19.55
N PRO A 7 22.40 -29.67 -18.76
CA PRO A 7 20.98 -29.56 -18.48
C PRO A 7 20.72 -28.26 -17.69
N ALA A 8 19.77 -27.47 -18.18
CA ALA A 8 19.38 -26.21 -17.57
C ALA A 8 18.47 -26.44 -16.35
N ASP A 9 18.89 -27.25 -15.39
CA ASP A 9 18.22 -27.32 -14.08
C ASP A 9 18.79 -26.21 -13.18
N ARG A 10 18.51 -24.97 -13.56
CA ARG A 10 18.54 -23.86 -12.61
C ARG A 10 17.21 -23.87 -11.88
N THR A 11 17.08 -24.77 -10.90
CA THR A 11 16.15 -24.54 -9.80
C THR A 11 16.55 -23.20 -9.18
N PHE A 12 15.84 -22.13 -9.53
CA PHE A 12 16.04 -20.84 -8.92
C PHE A 12 15.80 -21.02 -7.42
N ARG A 13 16.88 -21.13 -6.65
CA ARG A 13 16.80 -21.16 -5.21
C ARG A 13 16.26 -19.79 -4.82
N GLN A 14 14.96 -19.73 -4.55
CA GLN A 14 14.32 -18.51 -4.13
C GLN A 14 15.02 -18.09 -2.84
N LYS A 15 15.78 -17.01 -2.92
CA LYS A 15 16.43 -16.43 -1.76
C LYS A 15 15.32 -16.06 -0.78
N GLU A 16 15.45 -16.51 0.47
CA GLU A 16 14.45 -16.17 1.49
C GLU A 16 14.27 -14.65 1.51
N PRO A 17 13.00 -14.18 1.51
CA PRO A 17 12.72 -12.76 1.51
C PRO A 17 13.41 -12.13 2.72
N ASP A 18 14.25 -11.13 2.47
CA ASP A 18 14.97 -10.47 3.55
C ASP A 18 13.96 -9.93 4.55
N SER A 19 14.07 -10.41 5.79
CA SER A 19 13.22 -10.02 6.91
C SER A 19 13.19 -8.51 7.16
N ARG A 20 14.12 -7.73 6.58
CA ARG A 20 14.16 -6.27 6.63
C ARG A 20 13.36 -5.57 5.54
N LEU A 21 12.89 -6.27 4.51
CA LEU A 21 12.10 -5.67 3.44
C LEU A 21 10.66 -5.47 3.91
N LEU A 22 10.27 -4.19 4.01
CA LEU A 22 8.92 -3.75 4.29
C LEU A 22 8.12 -3.72 2.98
N THR A 23 7.48 -4.83 2.66
CA THR A 23 6.54 -4.91 1.52
C THR A 23 5.13 -4.59 1.99
N SER A 24 4.29 -4.08 1.07
CA SER A 24 2.89 -3.77 1.36
C SER A 24 2.12 -4.98 1.90
N GLU A 25 2.33 -6.16 1.29
CA GLU A 25 1.69 -7.42 1.72
C GLU A 25 2.04 -7.78 3.17
N ARG A 26 3.31 -7.62 3.55
CA ARG A 26 3.78 -7.94 4.89
C ARG A 26 3.21 -6.99 5.93
N ILE A 27 3.22 -5.69 5.64
CA ILE A 27 2.60 -4.68 6.50
C ILE A 27 1.11 -5.02 6.70
N ALA A 28 0.39 -5.39 5.64
CA ALA A 28 -1.01 -5.77 5.75
C ALA A 28 -1.22 -7.03 6.63
N ASN A 29 -0.32 -8.01 6.54
CA ASN A 29 -0.38 -9.21 7.38
C ASN A 29 -0.11 -8.89 8.86
N ASP A 30 0.87 -8.04 9.14
CA ASP A 30 1.22 -7.64 10.50
C ASP A 30 0.08 -6.84 11.15
N LEU A 31 -0.55 -5.92 10.41
CA LEU A 31 -1.73 -5.18 10.85
C LEU A 31 -2.91 -6.11 11.19
N ARG A 32 -3.16 -7.12 10.36
CA ARG A 32 -4.21 -8.12 10.61
C ARG A 32 -3.90 -8.95 11.86
N THR A 33 -2.65 -9.35 12.05
CA THR A 33 -2.22 -10.13 13.21
C THR A 33 -2.38 -9.32 14.50
N PHE A 34 -1.97 -8.06 14.49
CA PHE A 34 -2.15 -7.13 15.59
C PHE A 34 -3.63 -6.90 15.93
N GLN A 35 -4.49 -6.76 14.92
CA GLN A 35 -5.93 -6.61 15.13
C GLN A 35 -6.56 -7.89 15.72
N LYS A 36 -6.14 -9.08 15.25
CA LYS A 36 -6.59 -10.37 15.78
C LYS A 36 -6.20 -10.60 17.24
N SER A 37 -5.06 -10.07 17.68
CA SER A 37 -4.64 -10.11 19.08
C SER A 37 -5.38 -9.10 19.98
N GLY A 38 -6.34 -8.34 19.44
CA GLY A 38 -7.09 -7.31 20.17
C GLY A 38 -6.38 -5.95 20.24
N GLY A 39 -5.32 -5.74 19.45
CA GLY A 39 -4.63 -4.47 19.37
C GLY A 39 -5.46 -3.40 18.66
N ARG A 40 -5.40 -2.16 19.14
CA ARG A 40 -6.03 -1.00 18.52
C ARG A 40 -4.95 0.03 18.16
N ILE A 41 -5.04 0.58 16.95
CA ILE A 41 -4.17 1.66 16.50
C ILE A 41 -4.95 2.96 16.65
N GLU A 42 -4.41 3.89 17.44
CA GLU A 42 -4.96 5.24 17.60
C GLU A 42 -3.98 6.26 17.03
N VAL A 43 -4.50 7.20 16.23
CA VAL A 43 -3.68 8.25 15.60
C VAL A 43 -3.73 9.48 16.50
N LEU A 44 -2.63 9.76 17.19
CA LEU A 44 -2.53 10.88 18.13
C LEU A 44 -2.19 12.22 17.46
N GLY A 45 -1.68 12.17 16.23
CA GLY A 45 -1.32 13.35 15.46
C GLY A 45 -0.59 12.97 14.17
N VAL A 46 -0.45 13.92 13.27
CA VAL A 46 0.28 13.76 12.00
C VAL A 46 1.56 14.57 12.09
N THR A 47 2.71 13.91 12.14
CA THR A 47 4.01 14.58 12.06
C THR A 47 4.24 15.04 10.62
N GLN A 48 4.46 16.34 10.42
CA GLN A 48 4.80 16.86 9.10
C GLN A 48 6.22 16.40 8.72
N VAL A 49 6.34 15.77 7.56
CA VAL A 49 7.65 15.40 7.00
C VAL A 49 8.23 16.61 6.26
N LEU A 50 9.54 16.84 6.40
CA LEU A 50 10.26 17.84 5.62
C LEU A 50 10.14 17.49 4.13
N LYS A 51 9.37 18.31 3.38
CA LYS A 51 9.25 18.18 1.94
C LYS A 51 10.54 18.70 1.29
N LYS A 52 11.15 17.90 0.41
CA LYS A 52 12.26 18.37 -0.43
C LYS A 52 11.70 19.41 -1.39
N LEU A 53 12.04 20.68 -1.17
CA LEU A 53 11.69 21.79 -2.05
C LEU A 53 12.55 21.67 -3.32
N GLY A 54 12.14 20.84 -4.27
CA GLY A 54 12.95 20.57 -5.46
C GLY A 54 12.21 19.97 -6.65
N GLU A 55 10.98 19.49 -6.49
CA GLU A 55 10.11 19.10 -7.61
C GLU A 55 8.70 19.59 -7.34
N ALA A 56 8.45 20.85 -7.71
CA ALA A 56 7.10 21.32 -7.96
C ALA A 56 6.62 20.65 -9.26
N GLY A 57 6.01 19.45 -9.14
CA GLY A 57 5.70 18.66 -10.33
C GLY A 57 4.82 17.44 -10.12
N SER A 58 3.81 17.51 -9.26
CA SER A 58 2.52 16.79 -9.33
C SER A 58 1.92 16.72 -7.93
N ALA A 59 0.83 17.46 -7.72
CA ALA A 59 -0.03 17.25 -6.56
C ALA A 59 -0.83 15.95 -6.77
N PRO A 60 -0.84 15.00 -5.82
CA PRO A 60 -1.95 14.07 -5.68
C PRO A 60 -2.97 14.64 -4.69
N ASP A 61 -4.23 14.45 -5.04
CA ASP A 61 -5.45 14.86 -4.35
C ASP A 61 -5.36 14.86 -2.81
N ALA A 62 -5.68 16.02 -2.24
CA ALA A 62 -6.17 16.07 -0.86
C ALA A 62 -7.51 15.32 -0.80
N PRO A 63 -7.77 14.50 0.25
CA PRO A 63 -9.11 13.98 0.46
C PRO A 63 -10.03 15.17 0.76
N THR A 64 -10.86 15.52 -0.22
CA THR A 64 -11.96 16.46 -0.02
C THR A 64 -12.94 15.84 0.97
N PRO A 65 -13.38 16.56 2.02
CA PRO A 65 -14.39 16.04 2.93
C PRO A 65 -15.67 15.74 2.13
N THR A 66 -16.16 14.50 2.24
CA THR A 66 -17.37 14.03 1.56
C THR A 66 -18.56 14.94 1.89
N PRO A 67 -19.30 15.46 0.89
CA PRO A 67 -20.53 16.18 1.16
C PRO A 67 -21.57 15.17 1.66
N VAL A 68 -22.03 15.35 2.90
CA VAL A 68 -23.29 14.78 3.39
C VAL A 68 -24.38 15.13 2.40
N ARG A 69 -25.18 14.15 1.96
CA ARG A 69 -26.35 14.36 1.08
C ARG A 69 -27.61 14.41 1.95
N PRO A 70 -28.18 15.58 2.26
CA PRO A 70 -29.51 15.68 2.82
C PRO A 70 -30.51 15.81 1.68
N GLY A 71 -31.54 14.97 1.66
CA GLY A 71 -32.69 15.16 0.77
C GLY A 71 -32.83 14.09 -0.31
N ALA A 72 -33.43 12.98 0.06
CA ALA A 72 -34.28 12.24 -0.86
C ALA A 72 -35.53 13.09 -1.18
N GLY A 73 -35.91 13.17 -2.46
CA GLY A 73 -37.11 13.87 -2.94
C GLY A 73 -36.78 15.24 -3.55
N ARG A 74 -37.33 15.67 -4.69
CA ARG A 74 -38.50 15.25 -5.46
C ARG A 74 -38.22 15.53 -6.94
N ARG A 75 -38.62 14.60 -7.80
CA ARG A 75 -38.79 14.84 -9.24
C ARG A 75 -39.89 15.88 -9.43
N SER A 76 -39.66 16.89 -10.26
CA SER A 76 -40.73 17.48 -11.06
C SER A 76 -40.17 17.92 -12.41
N SER A 77 -40.59 17.18 -13.41
CA SER A 77 -40.57 17.49 -14.83
C SER A 77 -41.30 18.80 -15.13
N ARG A 78 -40.77 19.59 -16.06
CA ARG A 78 -41.58 20.34 -17.02
C ARG A 78 -40.78 20.57 -18.30
#